data_AF-C5L288-F1
#
_entry.id   AF-C5L288-F1
#
_cell.length_a   1.000
_cell.length_b   1.000
_cell.length_c   1.000
_cell.angle_alpha   90.00
_cell.angle_beta   90.00
_cell.angle_gamma   90.00
#
_symmetry.space_group_name_H-M   'P 1'
#
loop_
_entity.id
_entity.type
_entity.pdbx_description
1 polymer ?
#
loop_
_entity_poly.entity_id
_entity_poly.type
_entity_poly.pdbx_seq_one_letter_code
_entity_poly.pdbx_strand_id
1 'polypeptide(L)'
;MSSLPALPTVKEYNPTSDDIAEAEQVISQAAEVSEFWAEKYEKDAVKNWDLFYKRNRTNFFKDRHYLVTEFGEVARSDSFIDANEATGLLVEVGCGVGNAVIPLAQACPKLSILATDC
;
A
#
# COMPACT_ATOMS: atom_id res chain seq x y z
N MET A 1 -10.12 32.37 -9.43
CA MET A 1 -9.95 30.93 -9.15
C MET A 1 -9.43 30.82 -7.73
N SER A 2 -10.29 30.53 -6.75
CA SER A 2 -9.82 30.41 -5.36
C SER A 2 -9.14 29.06 -5.18
N SER A 3 -7.92 29.06 -4.65
CA SER A 3 -7.22 27.84 -4.27
C SER A 3 -8.08 27.05 -3.28
N LEU A 4 -8.29 25.76 -3.55
CA LEU A 4 -8.88 24.85 -2.58
C LEU A 4 -8.04 24.89 -1.30
N PRO A 5 -8.65 24.94 -0.11
CA PRO A 5 -7.90 24.90 1.15
C PRO A 5 -7.08 23.61 1.22
N ALA A 6 -5.88 23.70 1.78
CA ALA A 6 -5.07 22.52 2.08
C ALA A 6 -5.90 21.57 2.94
N LEU A 7 -6.20 20.39 2.41
CA LEU A 7 -6.78 19.32 3.22
C LEU A 7 -5.77 18.99 4.32
N PRO A 8 -6.20 18.85 5.58
CA PRO A 8 -5.29 18.50 6.67
C PRO A 8 -4.62 17.17 6.31
N THR A 9 -3.30 17.22 6.16
CA THR A 9 -2.46 16.04 5.96
C THR A 9 -2.71 15.04 7.08
N VAL A 10 -2.65 13.75 6.72
CA VAL A 10 -2.75 12.55 7.55
C VAL A 10 -2.42 12.83 9.02
N LYS A 11 -3.32 12.41 9.93
CA LYS A 11 -2.99 12.39 11.37
C LYS A 11 -1.67 11.65 11.55
N GLU A 12 -0.60 12.38 11.85
CA GLU A 12 0.66 11.77 12.26
C GLU A 12 0.37 10.97 13.53
N TYR A 13 0.32 9.65 13.37
CA TYR A 13 0.17 8.76 14.50
C TYR A 13 1.54 8.50 15.08
N ASN A 14 1.78 9.09 16.25
CA ASN A 14 2.93 8.78 17.07
C ASN A 14 2.50 7.72 18.10
N PRO A 15 3.03 6.48 18.05
CA PRO A 15 2.68 5.46 19.01
C PRO A 15 3.06 5.91 20.42
N THR A 16 2.13 5.73 21.35
CA THR A 16 2.34 6.03 22.77
C THR A 16 3.15 4.93 23.45
N SER A 17 3.60 5.16 24.68
CA SER A 17 4.24 4.12 25.49
C SER A 17 3.33 2.91 25.70
N ASP A 18 2.02 3.14 25.81
CA ASP A 18 1.04 2.09 26.04
C ASP A 18 0.84 1.25 24.77
N ASP A 19 0.79 1.90 23.59
CA ASP A 19 0.73 1.21 22.30
C ASP A 19 1.96 0.32 22.08
N ILE A 20 3.15 0.80 22.47
CA ILE A 20 4.39 0.02 22.39
C ILE A 20 4.36 -1.18 23.34
N ALA A 21 3.96 -0.95 24.60
CA ALA A 21 3.87 -2.02 25.60
C ALA A 21 2.86 -3.11 25.20
N GLU A 22 1.71 -2.71 24.63
CA GLU A 22 0.72 -3.66 24.11
C GLU A 22 1.29 -4.48 22.95
N ALA A 23 1.97 -3.83 21.99
CA ALA A 23 2.61 -4.52 20.87
C ALA A 23 3.67 -5.52 21.34
N GLU A 24 4.52 -5.15 22.29
CA GLU A 24 5.53 -6.02 22.89
C GLU A 24 4.90 -7.22 23.61
N GLN A 25 3.81 -6.99 24.35
CA GLN A 25 3.08 -8.07 25.02
C GLN A 25 2.52 -9.07 24.01
N VAL A 26 1.89 -8.60 22.92
CA VAL A 26 1.36 -9.46 21.86
C VAL A 26 2.48 -10.27 21.19
N ILE A 27 3.60 -9.64 20.88
CA ILE A 27 4.77 -10.31 20.28
C ILE A 27 5.32 -11.39 21.22
N SER A 28 5.42 -11.11 22.53
CA SER A 28 5.94 -12.07 23.51
C SER A 28 5.07 -13.33 23.67
N GLN A 29 3.78 -13.23 23.33
CA GLN A 29 2.82 -14.33 23.41
C GLN A 29 2.63 -15.04 22.07
N ALA A 30 3.18 -14.50 20.98
CA ALA A 30 3.06 -15.11 19.67
C ALA A 30 3.87 -16.41 19.61
N ALA A 31 3.21 -17.51 19.27
CA ALA A 31 3.91 -18.75 18.96
C ALA A 31 4.64 -18.59 17.64
N GLU A 32 5.96 -18.81 17.64
CA GLU A 32 6.72 -18.86 16.40
C GLU A 32 6.27 -20.05 15.54
N VAL A 33 6.24 -19.84 14.23
CA VAL A 33 6.05 -20.92 13.27
C VAL A 33 7.29 -21.80 13.34
N SER A 34 7.14 -23.12 13.51
CA SER A 34 8.29 -24.03 13.53
C SER A 34 9.11 -23.90 12.24
N GLU A 35 10.43 -24.08 12.33
CA GLU A 35 11.37 -24.00 11.20
C GLU A 35 10.87 -24.73 9.94
N PHE A 36 10.38 -25.97 10.09
CA PHE A 36 9.81 -26.75 8.99
C PHE A 36 8.70 -26.01 8.22
N TRP A 37 7.78 -25.37 8.95
CA TRP A 37 6.65 -24.64 8.36
C TRP A 37 7.11 -23.33 7.75
N ALA A 38 8.04 -22.62 8.37
CA ALA A 38 8.63 -21.40 7.81
C ALA A 38 9.30 -21.71 6.46
N GLU A 39 10.20 -22.68 6.41
CA GLU A 39 10.87 -23.13 5.18
C GLU A 39 9.87 -23.58 4.11
N LYS A 40 8.84 -24.33 4.52
CA LYS A 40 7.81 -24.80 3.60
C LYS A 40 7.02 -23.64 3.00
N TYR A 41 6.62 -22.65 3.80
CA TYR A 41 5.87 -21.50 3.31
C TYR A 41 6.70 -20.61 2.40
N GLU A 42 7.98 -20.41 2.70
CA GLU A 42 8.90 -19.69 1.82
C GLU A 42 9.08 -20.41 0.48
N LYS A 43 9.38 -21.72 0.52
CA LYS A 43 9.58 -22.52 -0.70
C LYS A 43 8.34 -22.63 -1.57
N ASP A 44 7.17 -22.76 -0.95
CA ASP A 44 5.88 -22.91 -1.65
C ASP A 44 5.18 -21.56 -1.89
N ALA A 45 5.81 -20.40 -1.59
CA ALA A 45 5.17 -19.08 -1.61
C ALA A 45 4.46 -18.77 -2.93
N VAL A 46 5.17 -18.90 -4.07
CA VAL A 46 4.61 -18.67 -5.41
C VAL A 46 3.39 -19.55 -5.65
N LYS A 47 3.50 -20.85 -5.38
CA LYS A 47 2.40 -21.81 -5.55
C LYS A 47 1.19 -21.44 -4.68
N ASN A 48 1.41 -21.02 -3.44
CA ASN A 48 0.35 -20.66 -2.51
C ASN A 48 -0.38 -19.40 -2.99
N TRP A 49 0.34 -18.38 -3.47
CA TRP A 49 -0.25 -17.20 -4.09
C TRP A 49 -1.02 -17.55 -5.36
N ASP A 50 -0.46 -18.42 -6.21
CA ASP A 50 -1.10 -18.90 -7.43
C ASP A 50 -2.47 -19.57 -7.16
N LEU A 51 -2.53 -20.42 -6.12
CA LEU A 51 -3.75 -21.07 -5.67
C LEU A 51 -4.74 -20.04 -5.08
N PHE A 52 -4.23 -19.06 -4.34
CA PHE A 52 -5.03 -17.98 -3.79
C PHE A 52 -5.70 -17.16 -4.91
N TYR A 53 -4.98 -16.75 -5.94
CA TYR A 53 -5.55 -16.02 -7.08
C TYR A 53 -6.57 -16.86 -7.85
N LYS A 54 -6.28 -18.15 -8.08
CA LYS A 54 -7.23 -19.07 -8.73
C LYS A 54 -8.54 -19.19 -7.95
N ARG A 55 -8.47 -19.24 -6.62
CA ARG A 55 -9.65 -19.39 -5.76
C ARG A 55 -10.44 -18.09 -5.60
N ASN A 56 -9.76 -16.97 -5.36
CA ASN A 56 -10.41 -15.72 -4.95
C ASN A 56 -10.57 -14.70 -6.08
N ARG A 57 -9.95 -14.94 -7.24
CA ARG A 57 -9.98 -14.06 -8.42
C ARG A 57 -9.53 -12.65 -8.05
N THR A 58 -10.38 -11.66 -8.27
CA THR A 58 -10.09 -10.22 -8.07
C THR A 58 -10.82 -9.60 -6.88
N ASN A 59 -11.60 -10.37 -6.11
CA ASN A 59 -12.58 -9.82 -5.16
C ASN A 59 -12.18 -10.04 -3.68
N PHE A 60 -10.89 -10.17 -3.39
CA PHE A 60 -10.39 -10.47 -2.05
C PHE A 60 -10.02 -9.22 -1.23
N PHE A 61 -9.69 -8.11 -1.88
CA PHE A 61 -9.49 -6.81 -1.23
C PHE A 61 -10.39 -5.74 -1.85
N LYS A 62 -10.65 -4.68 -1.07
CA LYS A 62 -11.39 -3.50 -1.54
C LYS A 62 -10.44 -2.54 -2.24
N ASP A 63 -10.96 -1.82 -3.22
CA ASP A 63 -10.25 -0.72 -3.86
C ASP A 63 -9.91 0.39 -2.86
N ARG A 64 -8.65 0.80 -2.85
CA ARG A 64 -8.10 1.75 -1.87
C ARG A 64 -8.26 3.19 -2.35
N HIS A 65 -9.48 3.59 -2.70
CA HIS A 65 -9.78 4.95 -3.15
C HIS A 65 -9.37 6.04 -2.15
N TYR A 66 -9.31 5.70 -0.86
CA TYR A 66 -8.90 6.63 0.19
C TYR A 66 -7.45 7.11 0.04
N LEU A 67 -6.59 6.38 -0.69
CA LEU A 67 -5.18 6.77 -0.89
C LEU A 67 -5.04 8.11 -1.61
N VAL A 68 -5.98 8.47 -2.49
CA VAL A 68 -5.99 9.78 -3.16
C VAL A 68 -6.17 10.92 -2.14
N THR A 69 -6.99 10.69 -1.11
CA THR A 69 -7.27 11.67 -0.07
C THR A 69 -6.14 11.74 0.94
N GLU A 70 -5.63 10.58 1.39
CA GLU A 70 -4.54 10.50 2.37
C GLU A 70 -3.23 11.05 1.79
N PHE A 71 -2.90 10.67 0.56
CA PHE A 71 -1.67 11.09 -0.13
C PHE A 71 -1.98 12.17 -1.16
N GLY A 72 -2.54 13.29 -0.69
CA GLY A 72 -2.89 14.40 -1.57
C GLY A 72 -1.71 14.95 -2.37
N GLU A 73 -0.48 14.79 -1.88
CA GLU A 73 0.78 15.08 -2.59
C GLU A 73 0.99 14.21 -3.84
N VAL A 74 0.57 12.94 -3.82
CA VAL A 74 0.63 12.03 -4.98
C VAL A 74 -0.32 12.50 -6.07
N ALA A 75 -1.48 13.03 -5.69
CA ALA A 75 -2.44 13.65 -6.61
C ALA A 75 -2.01 15.05 -7.08
N ARG A 76 -1.24 15.78 -6.26
CA ARG A 76 -0.72 17.13 -6.53
C ARG A 76 0.61 17.12 -7.28
N SER A 77 0.76 16.25 -8.28
CA SER A 77 1.89 16.28 -9.22
C SER A 77 2.13 17.66 -9.86
N ASP A 78 1.12 18.54 -9.83
CA ASP A 78 1.19 19.93 -10.32
C ASP A 78 1.74 20.95 -9.30
N SER A 79 1.89 20.61 -8.01
CA SER A 79 2.18 21.57 -6.92
C SER A 79 3.58 21.46 -6.31
N PHE A 80 4.28 20.36 -6.55
CA PHE A 80 5.60 20.08 -5.94
C PHE A 80 6.72 19.86 -6.96
N ILE A 81 6.38 19.85 -8.24
CA ILE A 81 7.34 19.65 -9.32
C ILE A 81 7.11 20.77 -10.33
N ASP A 82 8.16 21.54 -10.61
CA ASP A 82 8.17 22.54 -11.68
C ASP A 82 7.55 21.91 -12.94
N ALA A 83 6.69 22.64 -13.64
CA ALA A 83 5.86 22.14 -14.76
C ALA A 83 6.66 21.58 -15.97
N ASN A 84 7.98 21.43 -15.83
CA ASN A 84 8.94 20.93 -16.80
C ASN A 84 9.79 19.74 -16.31
N GLU A 85 9.64 19.29 -15.05
CA GLU A 85 10.38 18.14 -14.51
C GLU A 85 9.45 17.00 -14.07
N ALA A 86 10.00 15.79 -14.02
CA ALA A 86 9.31 14.51 -14.14
C ALA A 86 8.01 14.33 -13.34
N THR A 87 7.01 13.74 -13.98
CA THR A 87 5.88 13.09 -13.29
C THR A 87 6.43 12.10 -12.25
N GLY A 88 6.07 12.24 -10.98
CA GLY A 88 6.50 11.33 -9.93
C GLY A 88 6.24 9.86 -10.31
N LEU A 89 7.16 8.97 -9.95
CA LEU A 89 7.03 7.53 -10.13
C LEU A 89 6.55 6.90 -8.82
N LEU A 90 5.35 6.30 -8.84
CA LEU A 90 4.88 5.44 -7.77
C LEU A 90 5.30 3.99 -8.07
N VAL A 91 5.93 3.34 -7.09
CA VAL A 91 6.32 1.93 -7.18
C VAL A 91 5.51 1.12 -6.17
N GLU A 92 4.70 0.18 -6.66
CA GLU A 92 4.00 -0.80 -5.83
C GLU A 92 4.66 -2.18 -5.95
N VAL A 93 5.15 -2.70 -4.82
CA VAL A 93 5.70 -4.06 -4.71
C VAL A 93 4.66 -4.95 -4.05
N GLY A 94 4.28 -6.04 -4.73
CA GLY A 94 3.16 -6.88 -4.33
C GLY A 94 1.81 -6.24 -4.67
N CYS A 95 1.67 -5.74 -5.91
CA CYS A 95 0.46 -5.01 -6.34
C CYS A 95 -0.80 -5.88 -6.42
N GLY A 96 -0.63 -7.20 -6.46
CA GLY A 96 -1.70 -8.14 -6.71
C GLY A 96 -2.53 -7.80 -7.92
N VAL A 97 -3.86 -7.75 -7.75
CA VAL A 97 -4.79 -7.38 -8.82
C VAL A 97 -4.95 -5.86 -8.99
N GLY A 98 -4.16 -5.06 -8.27
CA GLY A 98 -4.07 -3.62 -8.46
C GLY A 98 -5.10 -2.79 -7.70
N ASN A 99 -5.66 -3.29 -6.58
CA ASN A 99 -6.67 -2.55 -5.79
C ASN A 99 -6.18 -1.21 -5.25
N ALA A 100 -4.86 -0.95 -5.20
CA ALA A 100 -4.31 0.36 -4.88
C ALA A 100 -3.98 1.18 -6.14
N VAL A 101 -3.16 0.62 -7.04
CA VAL A 101 -2.68 1.33 -8.23
C VAL A 101 -3.75 1.68 -9.26
N ILE A 102 -4.79 0.85 -9.46
CA ILE A 102 -5.82 1.13 -10.46
C ILE A 102 -6.65 2.37 -10.06
N PRO A 103 -7.18 2.48 -8.83
CA PRO A 103 -7.83 3.70 -8.36
C PRO A 103 -6.94 4.94 -8.45
N LEU A 104 -5.65 4.81 -8.10
CA LEU A 104 -4.68 5.91 -8.19
C LEU A 104 -4.45 6.35 -9.63
N ALA A 105 -4.26 5.41 -10.56
CA ALA A 105 -4.10 5.71 -11.99
C ALA A 105 -5.31 6.46 -12.57
N GLN A 106 -6.52 6.07 -12.15
CA GLN A 106 -7.76 6.71 -12.59
C GLN A 106 -7.91 8.13 -12.04
N ALA A 107 -7.55 8.36 -10.77
CA ALA A 107 -7.65 9.66 -10.13
C ALA A 107 -6.51 10.61 -10.52
N CYS A 108 -5.34 10.07 -10.85
CA CYS A 108 -4.10 10.80 -11.10
C CYS A 108 -3.49 10.40 -12.45
N PRO A 109 -4.07 10.82 -13.59
CA PRO A 109 -3.66 10.35 -14.92
C PRO A 109 -2.24 10.76 -15.34
N LYS A 110 -1.62 11.71 -14.62
CA LYS A 110 -0.22 12.12 -14.83
C LYS A 110 0.76 11.29 -14.00
N LEU A 111 0.30 10.45 -13.08
CA LEU A 111 1.18 9.65 -12.22
C LEU A 111 1.77 8.50 -13.03
N SER A 112 3.09 8.41 -13.06
CA SER A 112 3.76 7.22 -13.60
C SER A 112 3.73 6.13 -12.52
N ILE A 113 3.30 4.92 -12.90
CA ILE A 113 3.15 3.80 -11.95
C ILE A 113 3.93 2.60 -12.46
N LEU A 114 4.80 2.06 -11.61
CA LEU A 114 5.41 0.74 -11.75
C LEU A 114 4.81 -0.18 -10.69
N ALA A 115 4.10 -1.22 -11.12
CA ALA A 115 3.47 -2.19 -10.24
C ALA A 115 4.02 -3.58 -10.54
N THR A 116 4.46 -4.28 -9.50
CA THR A 116 5.07 -5.62 -9.63
C THR A 116 4.45 -6.58 -8.64
N ASP A 117 4.31 -7.84 -9.04
CA ASP A 117 3.96 -8.96 -8.17
C ASP A 117 4.81 -10.18 -8.57
N CYS A 118 4.93 -11.13 -7.64
CA CYS A 118 5.78 -12.32 -7.73
C CYS A 118 5.23 -13.44 -8.62
#